data_AF-A0A661I6Z5-F1
#
_entry.id   AF-A0A661I6Z5-F1
#
_cell.length_a   1.000
_cell.length_b   1.000
_cell.length_c   1.000
_cell.angle_alpha   90.00
_cell.angle_beta   90.00
_cell.angle_gamma   90.00
#
_symmetry.space_group_name_H-M   'P 1'
#
loop_
_entity.id
_entity.type
_entity.pdbx_description
1 polymer ?
#
loop_
_entity_poly.entity_id
_entity_poly.type
_entity_poly.pdbx_seq_one_letter_code
_entity_poly.pdbx_strand_id
1 'polypeptide(L)' 'MLNLDIVLTLVFSIVMLIFMIFPAMKITEWIESKIEIPEKWHNYLMFVITLLLALAIGLFLRFA' A
#
# COMPACT_ATOMS: atom_id res chain seq x y z
N MET A 1 -24.05 -9.58 12.47
CA MET A 1 -23.49 -8.22 12.44
C MET A 1 -21.98 -8.27 12.51
N LEU A 2 -21.35 -8.63 13.64
CA LEU A 2 -19.87 -8.69 13.77
C LEU A 2 -19.14 -9.48 12.67
N ASN A 3 -19.66 -10.66 12.28
CA ASN A 3 -19.03 -11.51 11.25
C ASN A 3 -19.10 -10.88 9.85
N LEU A 4 -20.14 -10.10 9.55
CA LEU A 4 -20.30 -9.44 8.25
C LEU A 4 -19.36 -8.24 8.13
N ASP A 5 -19.16 -7.50 9.23
CA ASP A 5 -18.26 -6.35 9.29
C ASP A 5 -16.80 -6.75 9.07
N ILE A 6 -16.37 -7.87 9.66
CA ILE A 6 -15.04 -8.45 9.44
C ILE A 6 -14.87 -8.86 7.97
N VAL A 7 -15.84 -9.56 7.40
CA VAL A 7 -15.78 -10.00 5.99
C VAL A 7 -15.71 -8.80 5.04
N LEU A 8 -16.55 -7.78 5.24
CA LEU A 8 -16.52 -6.54 4.44
C LEU A 8 -15.18 -5.84 4.58
N THR A 9 -14.65 -5.71 5.80
CA THR A 9 -13.34 -5.08 6.04
C THR A 9 -12.22 -5.81 5.31
N LEU A 10 -12.19 -7.15 5.35
CA LEU A 10 -11.18 -7.93 4.63
C LEU A 10 -11.29 -7.77 3.12
N VAL A 11 -12.51 -7.84 2.56
CA VAL A 11 -12.76 -7.68 1.12
C VAL A 11 -12.29 -6.31 0.64
N PHE A 12 -12.68 -5.23 1.33
CA PHE A 12 -12.23 -3.89 0.99
C PHE A 12 -10.73 -3.70 1.19
N SER A 13 -10.13 -4.28 2.24
CA SER A 13 -8.68 -4.17 2.47
C SER A 13 -7.85 -4.80 1.36
N ILE A 14 -8.29 -5.94 0.81
CA ILE A 14 -7.61 -6.59 -0.33
C ILE A 14 -7.68 -5.69 -1.57
N VAL A 15 -8.85 -5.13 -1.86
CA VAL A 15 -9.05 -4.21 -2.98
C VAL A 15 -8.16 -2.97 -2.82
N MET A 16 -8.12 -2.39 -1.62
CA MET A 16 -7.28 -1.23 -1.31
C MET A 16 -5.78 -1.54 -1.43
N LEU A 17 -5.33 -2.72 -0.97
CA LEU A 17 -3.94 -3.16 -1.13
C LEU A 17 -3.56 -3.22 -2.61
N ILE A 18 -4.40 -3.82 -3.46
CA ILE A 18 -4.15 -3.92 -4.91
C ILE A 18 -4.11 -2.52 -5.55
N PHE A 19 -5.04 -1.64 -5.19
CA PHE A 19 -5.03 -0.26 -5.67
C PHE A 19 -3.77 0.51 -5.28
N MET A 20 -3.18 0.20 -4.13
CA MET A 20 -1.96 0.87 -3.64
C MET A 20 -0.67 0.38 -4.28
N ILE A 21 -0.67 -0.77 -4.97
CA ILE A 21 0.53 -1.27 -5.67
C ILE A 21 0.98 -0.28 -6.75
N PHE A 22 0.04 0.28 -7.52
CA PHE A 22 0.36 1.22 -8.60
C PHE A 22 1.04 2.52 -8.11
N PRO A 23 0.45 3.28 -7.15
CA PRO A 23 1.12 4.46 -6.61
C PRO A 23 2.42 4.10 -5.88
N ALA A 24 2.48 2.97 -5.18
CA ALA A 24 3.72 2.51 -4.54
C ALA A 24 4.84 2.24 -5.54
N MET A 25 4.51 1.62 -6.68
CA MET A 25 5.45 1.39 -7.78
C MET A 25 5.99 2.71 -8.34
N LYS A 26 5.10 3.68 -8.61
CA LYS A 26 5.53 5.01 -9.10
C LYS A 26 6.41 5.75 -8.11
N ILE A 27 6.13 5.66 -6.81
CA ILE A 27 6.98 6.28 -5.78
C ILE A 27 8.32 5.55 -5.71
N THR A 28 8.33 4.22 -5.78
CA THR A 28 9.57 3.42 -5.77
C THR A 28 10.46 3.78 -6.96
N GLU A 29 9.89 3.81 -8.17
CA GLU A 29 10.58 4.26 -9.40
C GLU A 29 11.13 5.68 -9.26
N TRP A 30 10.35 6.59 -8.65
CA TRP A 30 10.80 7.96 -8.43
C TRP A 30 11.99 8.02 -7.47
N ILE A 31 12.00 7.24 -6.39
CA ILE A 31 13.14 7.18 -5.45
C ILE A 31 14.36 6.59 -6.14
N GLU A 32 14.19 5.53 -6.94
CA GLU A 32 15.27 4.92 -7.73
C GLU A 32 15.85 5.87 -8.77
N SER A 33 15.04 6.77 -9.33
CA SER A 33 15.55 7.83 -10.23
C SER A 33 16.45 8.85 -9.51
N LYS A 34 16.42 8.90 -8.17
CA LYS A 34 17.20 9.83 -7.35
C LYS A 34 18.38 9.16 -6.65
N ILE A 35 18.29 7.87 -6.39
CA ILE A 35 19.25 7.08 -5.64
C ILE A 35 19.42 5.78 -6.40
N GLU A 36 20.66 5.40 -6.76
CA GLU A 36 20.90 4.07 -7.31
C GLU A 36 20.66 3.02 -6.22
N ILE A 37 19.48 2.43 -6.22
CA ILE A 37 19.12 1.36 -5.30
C ILE A 37 19.42 0.02 -5.98
N PRO A 38 20.10 -0.92 -5.30
CA PRO A 38 20.28 -2.26 -5.85
C PRO A 38 18.93 -2.93 -6.08
N GLU A 39 18.78 -3.63 -7.21
CA GLU A 39 17.54 -4.29 -7.64
C GLU A 39 16.89 -5.20 -6.56
N LYS A 40 17.71 -5.77 -5.68
CA LYS A 40 17.24 -6.58 -4.52
C LYS A 40 16.38 -5.79 -3.52
N TRP A 41 16.58 -4.49 -3.43
CA TRP A 41 15.85 -3.60 -2.52
C TRP A 41 14.60 -3.01 -3.15
N HIS A 42 14.44 -3.06 -4.48
CA HIS A 42 13.25 -2.57 -5.19
C HIS A 42 11.96 -3.19 -4.62
N ASN A 43 11.91 -4.52 -4.57
CA ASN A 43 10.75 -5.26 -4.07
C ASN A 43 10.46 -4.97 -2.60
N TYR A 44 11.51 -4.83 -1.78
CA TYR A 44 11.36 -4.51 -0.36
C TYR A 44 10.80 -3.10 -0.18
N LEU A 45 11.34 -2.13 -0.92
CA LEU A 45 10.91 -0.72 -0.85
C LEU A 45 9.47 -0.56 -1.34
N MET A 46 9.12 -1.21 -2.46
CA MET A 46 7.76 -1.21 -2.99
C MET A 46 6.77 -1.81 -2.00
N PHE A 47 7.10 -2.93 -1.35
CA PHE A 47 6.24 -3.54 -0.33
C PHE A 47 6.03 -2.61 0.87
N VAL A 48 7.11 -2.00 1.39
CA VAL A 48 7.04 -1.05 2.50
C VAL A 48 6.20 0.16 2.14
N ILE A 49 6.38 0.74 0.95
CA ILE A 49 5.59 1.90 0.49
C ILE A 49 4.12 1.51 0.30
N THR A 50 3.83 0.35 -0.28
CA THR A 50 2.46 -0.16 -0.45
C THR A 50 1.75 -0.28 0.89
N LEU A 51 2.43 -0.86 1.89
CA LEU A 51 1.88 -1.00 3.24
C LEU A 51 1.63 0.35 3.90
N LEU A 52 2.59 1.28 3.80
CA LEU A 52 2.44 2.63 4.37
C LEU A 52 1.28 3.40 3.74
N LEU A 53 1.11 3.33 2.42
CA LEU A 53 0.00 3.99 1.73
C LEU A 53 -1.35 3.35 2.09
N ALA A 54 -1.42 2.03 2.13
CA ALA A 54 -2.63 1.32 2.53
C ALA A 54 -3.05 1.67 3.96
N LEU A 55 -2.09 1.75 4.89
CA LEU A 55 -2.35 2.18 6.27
C LEU A 55 -2.74 3.66 6.35
N ALA A 56 -2.06 4.54 5.60
CA ALA A 56 -2.39 5.96 5.57
C ALA A 56 -3.82 6.20 5.08
N ILE A 57 -4.27 5.47 4.05
CA ILE A 57 -5.65 5.57 3.56
C ILE A 57 -6.63 4.92 4.52
N GLY A 58 -6.30 3.77 5.11
CA GLY A 58 -7.14 3.14 6.14
C GLY A 58 -7.36 4.06 7.35
N LEU A 59 -6.32 4.78 7.78
CA LEU A 59 -6.41 5.82 8.81
C LEU A 59 -7.21 7.03 8.33
N PHE A 60 -6.95 7.51 7.10
CA PHE A 60 -7.70 8.61 6.51
C PHE A 60 -9.20 8.31 6.50
N LEU A 61 -9.62 7.13 6.02
CA LEU A 61 -11.02 6.71 5.98
C LEU A 61 -11.66 6.58 7.37
N ARG A 62 -10.86 6.33 8.42
CA ARG A 62 -11.36 6.28 9.80
C ARG A 62 -11.63 7.67 10.39
N PHE A 63 -10.89 8.69 9.95
CA PHE A 63 -10.93 10.04 10.50
C PHE A 63 -11.55 11.10 9.55
N ALA A 64 -11.85 10.73 8.30
CA ALA A 64 -12.57 11.54 7.32
C ALA A 64 -14.08 11.46 7.51
#